data_AF-A0A8C2CZE8-F1
#
_entry.id   AF-A0A8C2CZE8-F1
#
_cell.length_a   1.000
_cell.length_b   1.000
_cell.length_c   1.000
_cell.angle_alpha   90.00
_cell.angle_beta   90.00
_cell.angle_gamma   90.00
#
_symmetry.space_group_name_H-M   'P 1'
#
loop_
_entity.id
_entity.type
_entity.pdbx_description
1 polymer ?
#
loop_
_entity_poly.entity_id
_entity_poly.type
_entity_poly.pdbx_seq_one_letter_code
_entity_poly.pdbx_strand_id
1 'polypeptide(L)'
;IVMLFFGILCIFLYHRILDLIYASVGALIFTCFLAVDTQLLLGNKNLSVSPEEHVFAALNLYLDIIQIFSFILRIFGRSSG
;
A
#
# COMPACT_ATOMS: atom_id res chain seq x y z
N ILE A 1 -8.42 3.28 7.95
CA ILE A 1 -9.86 3.60 8.08
C ILE A 1 -10.39 4.49 6.95
N VAL A 2 -9.80 5.67 6.70
CA VAL A 2 -10.28 6.58 5.63
C VAL A 2 -10.22 5.94 4.23
N MET A 3 -9.09 5.32 3.87
CA MET A 3 -8.92 4.57 2.61
C MET A 3 -9.91 3.41 2.44
N LEU A 4 -10.30 2.77 3.55
CA LEU A 4 -11.16 1.59 3.56
C LEU A 4 -12.63 2.00 3.35
N PHE A 5 -13.08 3.06 4.03
CA PHE A 5 -14.40 3.66 3.80
C PHE A 5 -14.56 4.20 2.38
N PHE A 6 -13.56 4.93 1.87
CA PHE A 6 -13.59 5.43 0.50
C PHE A 6 -13.56 4.29 -0.53
N GLY A 7 -12.80 3.23 -0.27
CA GLY A 7 -12.78 2.02 -1.10
C GLY A 7 -14.15 1.35 -1.21
N ILE A 8 -14.90 1.25 -0.11
CA ILE A 8 -16.28 0.73 -0.12
C ILE A 8 -17.20 1.66 -0.92
N LEU A 9 -17.04 2.98 -0.77
CA LEU A 9 -17.84 3.97 -1.50
C LEU A 9 -17.61 3.89 -3.03
N CYS A 10 -16.37 3.65 -3.45
CA CYS A 10 -16.02 3.43 -4.86
C CYS A 10 -16.65 2.16 -5.47
N ILE A 11 -16.96 1.13 -4.68
CA ILE A 11 -17.66 -0.08 -5.18
C ILE A 11 -19.06 0.29 -5.70
N PHE A 12 -19.75 1.23 -5.03
CA PHE A 12 -21.09 1.68 -5.42
C PHE A 12 -21.06 2.75 -6.53
N LEU A 13 -19.96 3.48 -6.70
CA LEU A 13 -19.78 4.56 -7.68
C LEU A 13 -18.94 4.12 -8.88
N TYR A 14 -19.34 3.03 -9.54
CA TYR A 14 -18.67 2.37 -10.67
C TYR A 14 -18.44 3.32 -11.88
N HIS A 15 -17.46 4.22 -11.77
CA HIS A 15 -17.01 5.08 -12.84
C HIS A 15 -15.53 4.81 -13.09
N ARG A 16 -15.21 4.39 -14.31
CA ARG A 16 -13.86 3.94 -14.72
C ARG A 16 -12.77 4.96 -14.37
N ILE A 17 -13.06 6.25 -14.50
CA ILE A 17 -12.11 7.33 -14.17
C ILE A 17 -11.93 7.47 -12.64
N LEU A 18 -12.98 7.31 -11.84
CA LEU A 18 -12.87 7.40 -10.38
C LEU A 18 -12.05 6.25 -9.81
N ASP A 19 -12.20 5.04 -10.36
CA ASP A 19 -11.39 3.89 -9.95
C ASP A 19 -9.92 4.07 -10.31
N LEU A 20 -9.61 4.62 -11.50
CA LEU A 20 -8.24 4.93 -11.90
C LEU A 20 -7.60 5.97 -10.98
N ILE A 21 -8.31 7.05 -10.67
CA ILE A 21 -7.83 8.08 -9.74
C ILE A 21 -7.61 7.48 -8.36
N TYR A 22 -8.57 6.70 -7.86
CA TYR A 22 -8.47 6.03 -6.57
C TYR A 22 -7.27 5.10 -6.50
N ALA A 23 -7.08 4.26 -7.51
CA ALA A 23 -5.97 3.34 -7.55
C ALA A 23 -4.61 4.06 -7.66
N SER A 24 -4.54 5.15 -8.42
CA SER A 24 -3.31 5.95 -8.56
C SER A 24 -2.94 6.67 -7.26
N VAL A 25 -3.92 7.30 -6.59
CA VAL A 25 -3.72 7.96 -5.29
C VAL A 25 -3.36 6.93 -4.22
N GLY A 26 -4.04 5.77 -4.22
CA GLY A 26 -3.72 4.64 -3.35
C GLY A 26 -2.28 4.17 -3.53
N ALA A 27 -1.85 3.88 -4.76
CA ALA A 27 -0.49 3.46 -5.06
C ALA A 27 0.56 4.46 -4.56
N LEU A 28 0.35 5.76 -4.80
CA LEU A 28 1.27 6.82 -4.35
C LEU A 28 1.37 6.89 -2.83
N ILE A 29 0.24 6.87 -2.12
CA ILE A 29 0.22 6.96 -0.66
C ILE A 29 0.90 5.76 -0.02
N PHE A 30 0.60 4.53 -0.47
CA PHE A 30 1.25 3.34 0.06
C PHE A 30 2.74 3.26 -0.29
N THR A 31 3.16 3.81 -1.45
CA THR A 31 4.59 3.94 -1.77
C THR A 31 5.30 4.91 -0.80
N CYS A 32 4.66 6.01 -0.42
CA CYS A 32 5.19 6.92 0.60
C CYS A 32 5.27 6.25 1.98
N PHE A 33 4.27 5.47 2.39
CA PHE A 33 4.33 4.69 3.63
C PHE A 33 5.46 3.69 3.61
N LEU A 34 5.58 2.89 2.54
CA LEU A 34 6.68 1.96 2.35
C LEU A 34 8.05 2.65 2.48
N ALA A 35 8.22 3.84 1.91
CA ALA A 35 9.46 4.61 2.03
C ALA A 35 9.75 5.03 3.48
N VAL A 36 8.73 5.48 4.21
CA VAL A 36 8.86 5.86 5.63
C VAL A 36 9.16 4.65 6.51
N ASP A 37 8.45 3.54 6.33
CA ASP A 37 8.62 2.32 7.12
C ASP A 37 9.99 1.69 6.86
N THR A 38 10.43 1.68 5.60
CA THR A 38 11.78 1.24 5.23
C THR A 38 12.85 2.15 5.86
N GLN A 39 12.63 3.46 5.87
CA GLN A 39 13.55 4.41 6.49
C GLN A 39 13.61 4.27 8.02
N LEU A 40 12.48 3.98 8.68
CA LEU A 40 12.43 3.68 10.11
C LEU A 40 13.21 2.41 10.44
N LEU A 41 13.14 1.39 9.59
CA LEU A 41 13.84 0.12 9.79
C LEU A 41 15.35 0.18 9.47
N LEU A 42 15.74 0.86 8.40
CA LEU A 42 17.14 0.97 7.98
C LEU A 42 17.88 2.15 8.63
N GLY A 43 17.16 3.20 8.99
CA GLY A 43 17.69 4.42 9.60
C GLY A 43 18.05 4.23 11.07
N ASN A 44 17.39 3.31 11.77
CA ASN A 44 17.73 2.95 13.14
C ASN A 44 18.91 1.97 13.16
N LYS A 45 20.09 2.47 12.80
CA LYS A 45 21.37 1.72 12.69
C LYS A 45 21.90 1.16 14.01
N ASN A 46 21.23 1.45 15.11
CA ASN A 46 21.53 0.91 16.42
C ASN A 46 20.28 0.22 16.93
N LEU A 47 20.44 -1.01 17.38
CA LEU A 47 19.67 -1.73 18.40
C LEU A 47 19.47 -3.16 17.92
N SER A 48 19.89 -4.09 18.76
CA SER A 48 19.50 -5.49 18.81
C SER A 48 17.97 -5.60 18.81
N VAL A 49 17.35 -5.48 17.64
CA VAL A 49 15.93 -5.75 17.45
C VAL A 49 15.73 -7.23 17.73
N SER A 50 14.80 -7.55 18.64
CA SER A 50 14.48 -8.95 18.93
C SER A 50 14.10 -9.65 17.62
N PRO A 51 14.48 -10.91 17.38
CA PRO A 51 14.11 -11.64 16.18
C PRO A 51 12.60 -11.54 15.85
N GLU A 52 11.77 -11.47 16.89
CA GLU A 52 10.31 -11.32 16.79
C GLU A 52 9.89 -9.96 16.21
N GLU A 53 10.52 -8.87 16.65
CA GLU A 53 10.27 -7.54 16.10
C GLU A 53 10.74 -7.43 14.65
N HIS A 54 11.84 -8.11 14.29
CA HIS A 54 12.32 -8.15 12.91
C HIS A 54 11.32 -8.87 11.99
N VAL A 55 10.76 -10.00 12.44
CA VAL A 55 9.71 -10.71 11.70
C VAL A 55 8.46 -9.86 11.57
N PHE A 56 8.04 -9.17 12.64
CA PHE A 56 6.88 -8.27 12.60
C PHE A 56 7.08 -7.09 11.64
N ALA A 57 8.26 -6.47 11.65
CA ALA A 57 8.62 -5.42 10.72
C ALA A 57 8.59 -5.90 9.26
N ALA A 58 9.16 -7.08 8.98
CA ALA A 58 9.15 -7.68 7.66
C ALA A 58 7.71 -7.99 7.19
N LEU A 59 6.83 -8.43 8.09
CA LEU A 59 5.42 -8.64 7.78
C LEU A 59 4.70 -7.35 7.41
N ASN A 60 4.93 -6.24 8.12
CA ASN A 60 4.34 -4.94 7.76
C ASN A 60 4.80 -4.46 6.37
N LEU A 61 6.12 -4.52 6.12
CA LEU A 61 6.71 -4.24 4.81
C LEU A 61 6.07 -5.08 3.69
N TYR A 62 5.85 -6.36 3.95
CA TYR A 62 5.19 -7.26 3.01
C TYR A 62 3.75 -6.82 2.71
N LEU A 63 2.98 -6.44 3.75
CA LEU A 63 1.60 -5.96 3.57
C LEU A 63 1.56 -4.69 2.72
N ASP A 64 2.48 -3.75 2.93
CA ASP A 64 2.57 -2.53 2.13
C ASP A 64 2.87 -2.83 0.66
N ILE A 65 3.83 -3.74 0.39
CA ILE A 65 4.17 -4.17 -0.97
C ILE A 65 2.98 -4.81 -1.68
N ILE A 66 2.25 -5.70 -1.00
CA ILE A 66 1.05 -6.35 -1.56
C ILE A 66 -0.05 -5.32 -1.86
N GLN A 67 -0.19 -4.31 -1.01
CA GLN A 67 -1.19 -3.27 -1.19
C GLN A 67 -0.86 -2.38 -2.40
N ILE A 68 0.41 -2.00 -2.57
CA ILE A 68 0.90 -1.27 -3.75
C ILE A 68 0.67 -2.11 -5.02
N PHE A 69 1.05 -3.38 -5.00
CA PHE A 69 0.87 -4.29 -6.12
C PHE A 69 -0.61 -4.42 -6.53
N SER A 70 -1.51 -4.52 -5.55
CA SER A 70 -2.96 -4.56 -5.79
C SER A 70 -3.47 -3.29 -6.47
N PHE A 71 -2.96 -2.11 -6.11
CA PHE A 71 -3.30 -0.86 -6.79
C PHE A 71 -2.74 -0.81 -8.22
N ILE A 72 -1.51 -1.25 -8.44
CA ILE A 72 -0.90 -1.37 -9.78
C ILE A 72 -1.74 -2.31 -10.67
N LEU A 73 -2.17 -3.45 -10.16
CA LEU A 73 -3.06 -4.37 -10.89
C LEU A 73 -4.40 -3.73 -11.25
N ARG A 74 -4.97 -2.88 -10.39
CA ARG A 74 -6.21 -2.15 -10.74
C ARG A 74 -6.01 -1.12 -11.85
N ILE A 75 -4.83 -0.50 -11.91
CA ILE A 75 -4.47 0.47 -12.96
C ILE A 75 -4.26 -0.23 -14.31
N PHE A 76 -3.46 -1.31 -14.35
CA PHE A 76 -3.06 -1.94 -15.61
C PHE A 76 -3.89 -3.16 -16.00
N GLY A 77 -4.42 -3.91 -15.03
CA GLY A 77 -5.17 -5.15 -15.28
C GLY A 77 -6.54 -4.93 -15.94
N ARG A 78 -7.04 -3.70 -15.99
CA ARG A 78 -8.30 -3.36 -16.68
C ARG A 78 -8.11 -3.04 -18.17
N SER A 79 -6.87 -3.02 -18.68
CA SER A 79 -6.56 -2.76 -20.11
C SER A 79 -6.91 -3.93 -21.03
N SER A 80 -7.27 -5.11 -20.50
CA SER A 80 -7.47 -6.34 -21.28
C SER A 80 -8.95 -6.74 -21.45
N GLY A 81 -9.89 -5.79 -21.34
CA GLY A 81 -11.34 -6.04 -21.52
C GLY A 81 -11.98 -5.14 -22.56
#